data_AF-A0A8J6HWR7-F1
#
_entry.id   AF-A0A8J6HWR7-F1
#
_cell.length_a   1.000
_cell.length_b   1.000
_cell.length_c   1.000
_cell.angle_alpha   90.00
_cell.angle_beta   90.00
_cell.angle_gamma   90.00
#
_symmetry.space_group_name_H-M   'P 1'
#
loop_
_entity.id
_entity.type
_entity.pdbx_description
1 polymer ?
#
loop_
_entity_poly.entity_id
_entity_poly.type
_entity_poly.pdbx_seq_one_letter_code
_entity_poly.pdbx_strand_id
1 'polypeptide(L)'
;MYIWAVGILAAGQSSTMTGTYAGQFTMEGFLNLQWARWKRVLFTRIIAIVPTFCLAFFSHIEDLTGMNDVLNAIMSLQLPFATIPTIAFTSNPQIMGEFVNGWFNKVASILLSVVVIAINTYFVVETMNSLHLHWFALVIVVVIGVCYLIFCAYLVVHMAISMGNTNLLRYGLVKKYIMGPIDSQLSVNPISYSRSHSNWTLDSCATEVARF
;
A
#
# COMPACT_ATOMS: atom_id res chain seq x y z
N MET A 1 -2.07 14.32 33.53
CA MET A 1 -0.92 13.39 33.43
C MET A 1 -1.38 11.94 33.26
N TYR A 2 -2.18 11.36 34.18
CA TYR A 2 -2.62 9.95 34.06
C TYR A 2 -3.41 9.62 32.79
N ILE A 3 -4.36 10.47 32.39
CA ILE A 3 -5.16 10.25 31.16
C ILE A 3 -4.26 10.19 29.91
N TRP A 4 -3.21 11.02 29.87
CA TRP A 4 -2.25 11.04 28.76
C TRP A 4 -1.39 9.76 28.74
N ALA A 5 -0.89 9.34 29.90
CA ALA A 5 -0.11 8.11 30.02
C ALA A 5 -0.94 6.86 29.62
N VAL A 6 -2.19 6.79 30.08
CA VAL A 6 -3.14 5.73 29.68
C VAL A 6 -3.42 5.80 28.18
N GLY A 7 -3.56 7.00 27.60
CA GLY A 7 -3.73 7.21 26.17
C GLY A 7 -2.57 6.67 25.33
N ILE A 8 -1.32 6.94 25.73
CA ILE A 8 -0.13 6.41 25.04
C ILE A 8 -0.07 4.89 25.13
N LEU A 9 -0.35 4.33 26.31
CA LEU A 9 -0.38 2.89 26.50
C LEU A 9 -1.44 2.23 25.62
N ALA A 10 -2.65 2.80 25.58
CA ALA A 10 -3.75 2.32 24.74
C ALA A 10 -3.43 2.41 23.24
N ALA A 11 -2.86 3.53 22.78
CA ALA A 11 -2.43 3.71 21.39
C ALA A 11 -1.38 2.67 20.97
N GLY A 12 -0.41 2.36 21.85
CA GLY A 12 0.60 1.34 21.60
C GLY A 12 0.03 -0.07 21.46
N GLN A 13 -0.99 -0.43 22.25
CA GLN A 13 -1.67 -1.72 22.14
C GLN A 13 -2.45 -1.84 20.82
N SER A 14 -3.19 -0.79 20.44
CA SER A 14 -3.95 -0.74 19.19
C SER A 14 -3.04 -0.92 17.97
N SER A 15 -1.93 -0.16 17.89
CA SER A 15 -0.98 -0.26 16.77
C SER A 15 -0.38 -1.67 16.64
N THR A 16 -0.10 -2.32 17.78
CA THR A 16 0.43 -3.69 17.78
C THR A 16 -0.55 -4.67 17.14
N MET A 17 -1.83 -4.59 17.53
CA MET A 17 -2.86 -5.48 17.02
C MET A 17 -3.00 -5.30 15.50
N THR A 18 -3.21 -4.06 15.04
CA THR A 18 -3.34 -3.76 13.61
C THR A 18 -2.08 -4.16 12.82
N GLY A 19 -0.88 -3.91 13.35
CA GLY A 19 0.38 -4.27 12.71
C GLY A 19 0.54 -5.79 12.50
N THR A 20 0.09 -6.60 13.45
CA THR A 20 0.19 -8.07 13.34
C THR A 20 -0.76 -8.67 12.31
N TYR A 21 -1.99 -8.15 12.23
CA TYR A 21 -2.96 -8.57 11.23
C TYR A 21 -2.59 -8.08 9.83
N ALA A 22 -2.24 -6.80 9.69
CA ALA A 22 -1.78 -6.25 8.41
C ALA A 22 -0.53 -6.98 7.88
N GLY A 23 0.43 -7.26 8.77
CA GLY A 23 1.61 -8.05 8.44
C GLY A 23 1.27 -9.50 8.04
N GLN A 24 0.21 -10.09 8.60
CA GLN A 24 -0.25 -11.42 8.20
C GLN A 24 -0.74 -11.44 6.77
N PHE A 25 -1.71 -10.58 6.44
CA PHE A 25 -2.28 -10.52 5.10
C PHE A 25 -1.22 -10.17 4.04
N THR A 26 -0.27 -9.30 4.40
CA THR A 26 0.82 -8.93 3.48
C THR A 26 1.78 -10.10 3.26
N MET A 27 2.20 -10.82 4.31
CA MET A 27 3.14 -11.95 4.17
C MET A 27 2.52 -13.15 3.46
N GLU A 28 1.28 -13.49 3.79
CA GLU A 28 0.56 -14.61 3.16
C GLU A 28 0.18 -14.25 1.71
N GLY A 29 -0.24 -13.01 1.46
CA GLY A 29 -0.62 -12.54 0.12
C GLY A 29 0.56 -12.39 -0.84
N PHE A 30 1.68 -11.82 -0.42
CA PHE A 30 2.82 -11.53 -1.31
C PHE A 30 3.94 -12.57 -1.28
N LEU A 31 4.23 -13.18 -0.13
CA LEU A 31 5.37 -14.12 0.03
C LEU A 31 4.92 -15.57 0.22
N ASN A 32 3.61 -15.85 0.33
CA ASN A 32 3.03 -17.15 0.68
C ASN A 32 3.76 -17.83 1.85
N LEU A 33 4.14 -17.03 2.85
CA LEU A 33 4.99 -17.46 3.97
C LEU A 33 4.17 -17.46 5.27
N GLN A 34 3.86 -18.65 5.78
CA GLN A 34 3.09 -18.81 7.01
C GLN A 34 4.02 -18.88 8.23
N TRP A 35 4.16 -17.76 8.94
CA TRP A 35 4.92 -17.66 10.18
C TRP A 35 4.01 -17.63 11.40
N ALA A 36 4.46 -18.26 12.50
CA ALA A 36 3.78 -18.16 13.78
C ALA A 36 3.72 -16.70 14.26
N ARG A 37 2.54 -16.28 14.76
CA ARG A 37 2.26 -14.90 15.22
C ARG A 37 3.32 -14.35 16.17
N TRP A 38 3.76 -15.15 17.14
CA TRP A 38 4.74 -14.72 18.14
C TRP A 38 6.11 -14.39 17.55
N LYS A 39 6.59 -15.20 16.59
CA LYS A 39 7.88 -14.95 15.91
C LYS A 39 7.85 -13.64 15.12
N ARG A 40 6.73 -13.39 14.43
CA ARG A 40 6.52 -12.16 13.67
C ARG A 40 6.54 -10.92 14.57
N VAL A 41 5.79 -10.96 15.69
CA VAL A 41 5.73 -9.85 16.66
C VAL A 41 7.11 -9.56 17.25
N LEU A 42 7.82 -10.61 17.67
CA LEU A 42 9.14 -10.45 18.27
C LEU A 42 10.10 -9.80 17.27
N PHE A 43 10.12 -10.29 16.03
CA PHE A 43 11.00 -9.79 14.99
C PHE A 43 10.73 -8.32 14.64
N THR A 44 9.48 -7.94 14.36
CA THR A 44 9.15 -6.55 14.01
C THR A 44 9.35 -5.58 15.16
N ARG A 45 9.10 -6.00 16.41
CA ARG A 45 9.40 -5.19 17.59
C ARG A 45 10.90 -5.01 17.82
N ILE A 46 11.70 -6.05 17.64
CA ILE A 46 13.17 -5.94 17.75
C ILE A 46 13.67 -4.92 16.71
N ILE A 47 13.24 -5.04 15.45
CA ILE A 47 13.64 -4.09 14.40
C ILE A 47 13.23 -2.65 14.73
N ALA A 48 12.06 -2.44 15.34
CA ALA A 48 11.61 -1.10 15.72
C ALA A 48 12.32 -0.53 16.96
N ILE A 49 12.63 -1.38 17.95
CA ILE A 49 13.25 -0.96 19.22
C ILE A 49 14.74 -0.70 19.06
N VAL A 50 15.45 -1.49 18.23
CA VAL A 50 16.91 -1.40 18.06
C VAL A 50 17.38 0.02 17.68
N PRO A 51 16.83 0.70 16.65
CA PRO A 51 17.23 2.06 16.30
C PRO A 51 16.99 3.05 17.44
N THR A 52 15.83 2.93 18.11
CA THR A 52 15.46 3.80 19.24
C THR A 52 16.41 3.61 20.43
N PHE A 53 16.77 2.36 20.72
CA PHE A 53 17.69 2.02 21.79
C PHE A 53 19.11 2.51 21.48
N CYS A 54 19.61 2.28 20.26
CA CYS A 54 20.91 2.82 19.83
C CYS A 54 20.94 4.35 19.95
N LEU A 55 19.91 5.04 19.48
CA LEU A 55 19.84 6.49 19.56
C LEU A 55 19.82 6.98 21.01
N ALA A 56 19.09 6.31 21.91
CA ALA A 56 19.07 6.65 23.34
C ALA A 56 20.45 6.48 24.02
N PHE A 57 21.29 5.56 23.55
CA PHE A 57 22.64 5.35 24.10
C PHE A 57 23.70 6.27 23.52
N PHE A 58 23.59 6.64 22.23
CA PHE A 58 24.63 7.36 21.50
C PHE A 58 24.34 8.85 21.27
N SER A 59 23.10 9.32 21.41
CA SER A 59 22.69 10.67 20.98
C SER A 59 22.14 11.57 22.07
N HIS A 60 22.22 12.89 21.82
CA HIS A 60 21.56 13.95 22.60
C HIS A 60 20.16 14.24 22.03
N ILE A 61 19.29 14.89 22.81
CA ILE A 61 17.85 15.06 22.53
C ILE A 61 17.53 15.65 21.14
N GLU A 62 18.45 16.42 20.55
CA GLU A 62 18.29 17.05 19.22
C GLU A 62 18.26 16.04 18.06
N ASP A 63 18.91 14.88 18.18
CA ASP A 63 18.92 13.84 17.13
C ASP A 63 17.60 13.03 17.06
N LEU A 64 16.77 13.09 18.12
CA LEU A 64 15.48 12.39 18.18
C LEU A 64 14.47 12.99 17.18
N THR A 65 14.51 14.32 16.98
CA THR A 65 13.64 15.01 16.03
C THR A 65 13.96 14.59 14.59
N GLY A 66 15.26 14.49 14.25
CA GLY A 66 15.69 14.03 12.93
C GLY A 66 15.24 12.60 12.60
N MET A 67 15.23 11.69 13.57
CA MET A 67 14.71 10.33 13.36
C MET A 67 13.20 10.33 13.08
N ASN A 68 12.43 11.15 13.79
CA ASN A 68 11.00 11.27 13.56
C ASN A 68 10.70 11.80 12.15
N ASP A 69 11.44 12.81 11.69
CA ASP A 69 11.27 13.38 10.36
C ASP A 69 11.57 12.34 9.26
N VAL A 70 12.64 11.55 9.42
CA VAL A 70 12.97 10.45 8.51
C VAL A 70 11.89 9.36 8.51
N LEU A 71 11.34 8.99 9.68
CA LEU A 71 10.25 8.01 9.76
C LEU A 71 8.98 8.52 9.07
N ASN A 72 8.62 9.80 9.26
CA ASN A 72 7.50 10.43 8.58
C ASN A 72 7.72 10.46 7.06
N ALA A 73 8.95 10.71 6.61
CA ALA A 73 9.30 10.68 5.19
C ALA A 73 9.15 9.27 4.60
N ILE A 74 9.61 8.24 5.31
CA ILE A 74 9.44 6.84 4.89
C ILE A 74 7.96 6.45 4.84
N MET A 75 7.13 6.92 5.78
CA MET A 75 5.68 6.67 5.76
C MET A 75 5.01 7.34 4.57
N SER A 76 5.44 8.55 4.20
CA SER A 76 4.91 9.28 3.05
C SER A 76 5.09 8.50 1.73
N LEU A 77 6.22 7.79 1.59
CA LEU A 77 6.53 6.93 0.44
C LEU A 77 5.68 5.65 0.39
N GLN A 78 5.05 5.23 1.49
CA GLN A 78 4.22 4.02 1.49
C GLN A 78 2.78 4.32 1.05
N LEU A 79 2.30 5.54 1.29
CA LEU A 79 0.91 5.92 1.08
C LEU A 79 0.44 5.75 -0.39
N PRO A 80 1.13 6.29 -1.42
CA PRO A 80 0.71 6.12 -2.81
C PRO A 80 0.64 4.65 -3.23
N PHE A 81 1.61 3.84 -2.79
CA PHE A 81 1.67 2.42 -3.10
C PHE A 81 0.48 1.64 -2.53
N ALA A 82 -0.04 2.03 -1.36
CA ALA A 82 -1.22 1.43 -0.78
C ALA A 82 -2.52 1.96 -1.40
N THR A 83 -2.63 3.27 -1.63
CA THR A 83 -3.89 3.90 -2.07
C THR A 83 -4.24 3.59 -3.52
N ILE A 84 -3.23 3.56 -4.43
CA ILE A 84 -3.46 3.35 -5.87
C ILE A 84 -4.13 1.98 -6.14
N PRO A 85 -3.62 0.83 -5.65
CA PRO A 85 -4.25 -0.47 -5.84
C PRO A 85 -5.62 -0.56 -5.16
N THR A 86 -5.79 0.00 -3.96
CA THR A 86 -7.07 -0.04 -3.26
C THR A 86 -8.18 0.66 -4.04
N ILE A 87 -7.91 1.84 -4.62
CA ILE A 87 -8.88 2.55 -5.46
C ILE A 87 -9.19 1.75 -6.73
N ALA A 88 -8.18 1.14 -7.32
CA ALA A 88 -8.34 0.29 -8.51
C ALA A 88 -9.24 -0.92 -8.23
N PHE A 89 -9.00 -1.63 -7.13
CA PHE A 89 -9.78 -2.81 -6.75
C PHE A 89 -11.22 -2.46 -6.36
N THR A 90 -11.41 -1.38 -5.60
CA THR A 90 -12.75 -0.92 -5.19
C THR A 90 -13.57 -0.34 -6.35
N SER A 91 -12.93 0.04 -7.45
CA SER A 91 -13.58 0.61 -8.63
C SER A 91 -13.69 -0.38 -9.80
N ASN A 92 -13.20 -1.61 -9.65
CA ASN A 92 -13.26 -2.63 -10.70
C ASN A 92 -14.52 -3.50 -10.57
N PRO A 93 -15.42 -3.48 -11.58
CA PRO A 93 -16.63 -4.31 -11.58
C PRO A 93 -16.38 -5.81 -11.63
N GLN A 94 -15.22 -6.26 -12.12
CA GLN A 94 -14.86 -7.67 -12.12
C GLN A 94 -14.54 -8.21 -10.72
N ILE A 95 -14.12 -7.34 -9.79
CA ILE A 95 -13.70 -7.72 -8.44
C ILE A 95 -14.80 -7.43 -7.40
N MET A 96 -15.44 -6.27 -7.49
CA MET A 96 -16.49 -5.84 -6.54
C MET A 96 -17.92 -6.25 -6.95
N GLY A 97 -18.14 -6.68 -8.20
CA GLY A 97 -19.47 -7.10 -8.68
C GLY A 97 -20.52 -5.99 -8.58
N GLU A 98 -21.59 -6.22 -7.82
CA GLU A 98 -22.68 -5.24 -7.62
C GLU A 98 -22.33 -4.14 -6.60
N PHE A 99 -21.27 -4.31 -5.79
CA PHE A 99 -20.84 -3.35 -4.76
C PHE A 99 -19.79 -2.35 -5.26
N VAL A 100 -19.75 -2.10 -6.57
CA VAL A 100 -18.78 -1.17 -7.16
C VAL A 100 -19.07 0.25 -6.73
N ASN A 101 -18.00 1.01 -6.48
CA ASN A 101 -18.11 2.43 -6.18
C ASN A 101 -18.89 3.19 -7.26
N GLY A 102 -19.97 3.85 -6.84
CA GLY A 102 -20.71 4.79 -7.69
C GLY A 102 -19.82 5.93 -8.18
N TRP A 103 -20.25 6.61 -9.25
CA TRP A 103 -19.47 7.67 -9.90
C TRP A 103 -18.99 8.76 -8.91
N PHE A 104 -19.81 9.13 -7.94
CA PHE A 104 -19.44 10.09 -6.90
C PHE A 104 -18.27 9.61 -6.02
N ASN A 105 -18.36 8.39 -5.46
CA ASN A 105 -17.29 7.80 -4.64
C ASN A 105 -16.00 7.61 -5.44
N LYS A 106 -16.12 7.30 -6.74
CA LYS A 106 -14.99 7.17 -7.65
C LYS A 106 -14.29 8.51 -7.88
N VAL A 107 -15.03 9.59 -8.13
CA VAL A 107 -14.45 10.94 -8.27
C VAL A 107 -13.83 11.38 -6.94
N ALA A 108 -14.52 11.18 -5.82
CA ALA A 108 -14.03 11.53 -4.49
C ALA A 108 -12.73 10.79 -4.13
N SER A 109 -12.63 9.48 -4.41
CA SER A 109 -11.42 8.71 -4.12
C SER A 109 -10.24 9.09 -5.01
N ILE A 110 -10.49 9.41 -6.29
CA ILE A 110 -9.46 9.92 -7.21
C ILE A 110 -8.95 11.28 -6.72
N LEU A 111 -9.85 12.21 -6.37
CA LEU A 111 -9.47 13.53 -5.85
C LEU A 111 -8.66 13.40 -4.56
N LEU A 112 -9.12 12.57 -3.62
CA LEU A 112 -8.41 12.33 -2.36
C LEU A 112 -7.01 11.74 -2.62
N SER A 113 -6.89 10.78 -3.53
CA SER A 113 -5.60 10.19 -3.89
C SER A 113 -4.64 11.21 -4.49
N VAL A 114 -5.12 12.07 -5.41
CA VAL A 114 -4.31 13.15 -5.99
C VAL A 114 -3.81 14.10 -4.90
N VAL A 115 -4.68 14.50 -3.97
CA VAL A 115 -4.32 15.38 -2.85
C VAL A 115 -3.28 14.71 -1.95
N VAL A 116 -3.48 13.45 -1.57
CA VAL A 116 -2.54 12.68 -0.74
C VAL A 116 -1.19 12.57 -1.44
N ILE A 117 -1.15 12.20 -2.72
CA ILE A 117 0.11 12.08 -3.48
C ILE A 117 0.82 13.45 -3.56
N ALA A 118 0.09 14.54 -3.80
CA ALA A 118 0.66 15.89 -3.85
C ALA A 118 1.29 16.29 -2.51
N ILE A 119 0.59 16.08 -1.39
CA ILE A 119 1.09 16.38 -0.04
C ILE A 119 2.32 15.54 0.30
N ASN A 120 2.30 14.22 0.02
CA ASN A 120 3.44 13.36 0.28
C ASN A 120 4.66 13.76 -0.57
N THR A 121 4.45 14.15 -1.83
CA THR A 121 5.53 14.65 -2.69
C THR A 121 6.14 15.95 -2.13
N TYR A 122 5.30 16.88 -1.67
CA TYR A 122 5.76 18.10 -1.01
C TYR A 122 6.59 17.80 0.24
N PHE A 123 6.11 16.90 1.11
CA PHE A 123 6.81 16.54 2.34
C PHE A 123 8.20 15.93 2.08
N VAL A 124 8.32 15.09 1.04
CA VAL A 124 9.60 14.51 0.64
C VAL A 124 10.58 15.58 0.15
N VAL A 125 10.11 16.55 -0.64
CA VAL A 125 10.95 17.68 -1.12
C VAL A 125 11.41 18.54 0.05
N GLU A 126 10.53 18.82 1.00
CA GLU A 126 10.88 19.59 2.21
C GLU A 126 11.93 18.86 3.05
N THR A 127 11.75 17.56 3.27
CA THR A 127 12.72 16.72 4.01
C THR A 127 14.08 16.68 3.29
N MET A 128 14.09 16.69 1.95
CA MET A 128 15.33 16.76 1.17
C MET A 128 16.07 18.09 1.33
N ASN A 129 15.34 19.20 1.47
CA ASN A 129 15.94 20.54 1.60
C ASN A 129 16.50 20.79 3.00
N SER A 130 15.91 20.21 4.05
CA SER A 130 16.36 20.38 5.43
C SER A 130 17.61 19.56 5.75
N LEU A 131 17.74 18.37 5.15
CA LEU A 131 18.89 17.50 5.28
C LEU A 131 19.99 17.98 4.32
N HIS A 132 20.90 18.86 4.80
CA HIS A 132 22.08 19.34 4.08
C HIS A 132 23.06 18.19 3.75
N LEU A 133 22.65 17.27 2.87
CA LEU A 133 23.39 16.07 2.50
C LEU A 133 24.54 16.41 1.54
N HIS A 134 25.60 15.61 1.60
CA HIS A 134 26.62 15.61 0.57
C HIS A 134 25.98 15.42 -0.81
N TRP A 135 26.52 16.13 -1.81
CA TRP A 135 25.99 16.13 -3.19
C TRP A 135 25.76 14.71 -3.76
N PHE A 136 26.62 13.75 -3.40
CA PHE A 136 26.49 12.35 -3.84
C PHE A 136 25.26 11.65 -3.24
N ALA A 137 24.99 11.86 -1.95
CA ALA A 137 23.82 11.31 -1.29
C ALA A 137 22.53 11.92 -1.85
N LEU A 138 22.54 13.22 -2.16
CA LEU A 138 21.43 13.90 -2.82
C LEU A 138 21.12 13.26 -4.19
N VAL A 139 22.14 13.05 -5.02
CA VAL A 139 21.96 12.39 -6.33
C VAL A 139 21.35 11.01 -6.19
N ILE A 140 21.81 10.20 -5.22
CA ILE A 140 21.23 8.86 -4.97
C ILE A 140 19.76 8.95 -4.58
N VAL A 141 19.41 9.82 -3.63
CA VAL A 141 18.02 9.94 -3.16
C VAL A 141 17.11 10.44 -4.27
N VAL A 142 17.55 11.41 -5.08
CA VAL A 142 16.79 11.89 -6.24
C VAL A 142 16.59 10.78 -7.27
N VAL A 143 17.63 10.00 -7.59
CA VAL A 143 17.50 8.87 -8.52
C VAL A 143 16.50 7.83 -8.01
N ILE A 144 16.59 7.46 -6.72
CA ILE A 144 15.64 6.53 -6.09
C ILE A 144 14.21 7.11 -6.11
N GLY A 145 14.06 8.39 -5.78
CA GLY A 145 12.78 9.09 -5.78
C GLY A 145 12.15 9.14 -7.18
N VAL A 146 12.93 9.44 -8.21
CA VAL A 146 12.47 9.43 -9.60
C VAL A 146 12.07 8.02 -10.04
N CYS A 147 12.87 7.00 -9.73
CA CYS A 147 12.52 5.60 -9.99
C CYS A 147 11.20 5.21 -9.30
N TYR A 148 11.00 5.63 -8.05
CA TYR A 148 9.77 5.40 -7.31
C TYR A 148 8.57 6.12 -7.94
N LEU A 149 8.71 7.39 -8.33
CA LEU A 149 7.65 8.14 -9.00
C LEU A 149 7.25 7.52 -10.35
N ILE A 150 8.24 7.04 -11.12
CA ILE A 150 7.99 6.30 -12.36
C ILE A 150 7.22 5.00 -12.07
N PHE A 151 7.61 4.26 -11.04
CA PHE A 151 6.92 3.05 -10.61
C PHE A 151 5.46 3.33 -10.18
N CYS A 152 5.23 4.38 -9.40
CA CYS A 152 3.87 4.81 -9.03
C CYS A 152 3.06 5.23 -10.25
N ALA A 153 3.63 6.00 -11.17
CA ALA A 153 2.96 6.39 -12.41
C ALA A 153 2.60 5.17 -13.27
N TYR A 154 3.51 4.18 -13.37
CA TYR A 154 3.25 2.91 -14.02
C TYR A 154 2.07 2.16 -13.38
N LEU A 155 2.02 2.08 -12.05
CA LEU A 155 0.89 1.47 -11.33
C LEU A 155 -0.42 2.22 -11.59
N VAL A 156 -0.42 3.55 -11.57
CA VAL A 156 -1.62 4.35 -11.88
C VAL A 156 -2.11 4.06 -13.30
N VAL A 157 -1.22 4.02 -14.29
CA VAL A 157 -1.58 3.76 -15.69
C VAL A 157 -2.14 2.35 -15.86
N HIS A 158 -1.46 1.33 -15.31
CA HIS A 158 -1.92 -0.06 -15.37
C HIS A 158 -3.31 -0.22 -14.71
N MET A 159 -3.53 0.44 -13.57
CA MET A 159 -4.81 0.40 -12.86
C MET A 159 -5.91 1.21 -13.55
N ALA A 160 -5.60 2.35 -14.16
CA ALA A 160 -6.56 3.16 -14.92
C ALA A 160 -7.12 2.41 -16.14
N ILE A 161 -6.30 1.57 -16.77
CA ILE A 161 -6.71 0.69 -17.88
C ILE A 161 -7.60 -0.44 -17.36
N SER A 162 -7.24 -1.07 -16.23
CA SER A 162 -8.06 -2.08 -15.54
C SER A 162 -9.45 -1.56 -15.18
N MET A 163 -9.55 -0.25 -14.85
CA MET A 163 -10.79 0.43 -14.52
C MET A 163 -11.68 0.81 -15.73
N GLY A 164 -11.34 0.31 -16.93
CA GLY A 164 -12.18 0.37 -18.13
C GLY A 164 -12.01 1.61 -19.02
N ASN A 165 -10.97 2.42 -18.83
CA ASN A 165 -10.74 3.61 -19.67
C ASN A 165 -10.09 3.22 -21.01
N THR A 166 -10.91 2.78 -21.97
CA THR A 166 -10.50 2.34 -23.31
C THR A 166 -9.79 3.42 -24.15
N ASN A 167 -9.91 4.69 -23.77
CA ASN A 167 -9.20 5.80 -24.43
C ASN A 167 -7.67 5.77 -24.24
N LEU A 168 -7.17 5.14 -23.17
CA LEU A 168 -5.73 5.01 -22.92
C LEU A 168 -5.05 3.94 -23.80
N LEU A 169 -5.81 2.98 -24.32
CA LEU A 169 -5.33 1.98 -25.28
C LEU A 169 -4.98 2.58 -26.65
N ARG A 170 -5.34 3.86 -26.87
CA ARG A 170 -5.07 4.61 -28.10
C ARG A 170 -3.59 5.03 -28.22
N TYR A 171 -2.85 5.10 -27.12
CA TYR A 171 -1.41 5.43 -27.13
C TYR A 171 -0.56 4.17 -27.36
N GLY A 172 0.22 4.13 -28.45
CA GLY A 172 1.01 2.95 -28.86
C GLY A 172 2.03 2.45 -27.83
N LEU A 173 2.53 3.33 -26.96
CA LEU A 173 3.42 2.98 -25.85
C LEU A 173 2.73 2.12 -24.79
N VAL A 174 1.45 2.39 -24.51
CA VAL A 174 0.64 1.66 -23.52
C VAL A 174 0.36 0.24 -23.99
N LYS A 175 0.05 0.06 -25.28
CA LYS A 175 -0.19 -1.27 -25.88
C LYS A 175 1.06 -2.17 -25.85
N LYS A 176 2.26 -1.60 -26.04
CA LYS A 176 3.51 -2.37 -26.13
C LYS A 176 4.06 -2.83 -24.78
N TYR A 177 3.83 -2.07 -23.70
CA TYR A 177 4.37 -2.37 -22.38
C TYR A 177 3.39 -3.09 -21.44
N ILE A 178 2.07 -3.03 -21.70
CA ILE A 178 1.04 -3.51 -20.76
C ILE A 178 0.24 -4.71 -21.29
N MET A 179 0.07 -4.86 -22.61
CA MET A 179 -0.43 -6.11 -23.18
C MET A 179 0.76 -7.04 -23.44
N GLY A 180 0.97 -8.01 -22.55
CA GLY A 180 1.64 -9.26 -22.94
C GLY A 180 0.90 -9.90 -24.13
N PRO A 181 1.51 -10.84 -24.86
CA PRO A 181 0.86 -11.49 -25.99
C PRO A 181 -0.51 -11.99 -25.54
N ILE A 182 -1.55 -11.53 -26.24
CA ILE A 182 -2.93 -11.92 -25.95
C ILE A 182 -3.02 -13.40 -26.31
N ASP A 183 -2.91 -14.28 -25.32
CA ASP A 183 -3.30 -15.68 -25.50
C ASP A 183 -4.80 -15.69 -25.79
N SER A 184 -5.14 -15.94 -27.04
CA SER A 184 -6.49 -15.97 -27.60
C SER A 184 -7.40 -17.07 -27.00
N GLN A 185 -7.02 -17.67 -25.87
CA GLN A 185 -7.75 -18.73 -25.17
C GLN A 185 -8.43 -18.27 -23.87
N LEU A 186 -8.08 -17.10 -23.33
CA LEU A 186 -8.70 -16.53 -22.12
C LEU A 186 -9.89 -15.61 -22.42
N SER A 187 -10.63 -15.88 -23.49
CA SER A 187 -12.03 -15.44 -23.57
C SER A 187 -12.84 -16.23 -22.53
N VAL A 188 -12.76 -15.81 -21.27
CA VAL A 188 -13.65 -16.30 -20.21
C VAL A 188 -15.04 -15.84 -20.60
N ASN A 189 -15.77 -16.72 -21.28
CA ASN A 189 -17.18 -16.58 -21.52
C ASN A 189 -17.83 -16.58 -20.12
N PRO A 190 -18.54 -15.53 -19.70
CA PRO A 190 -19.15 -15.47 -18.36
C PRO A 190 -20.07 -16.66 -18.08
N ILE A 191 -20.62 -17.24 -19.15
CA ILE A 191 -21.54 -18.38 -19.16
C ILE A 191 -20.82 -19.71 -18.85
N SER A 192 -19.52 -19.84 -19.13
CA SER A 192 -18.76 -21.06 -18.79
C SER A 192 -18.34 -21.12 -17.32
N TYR A 193 -18.11 -19.98 -16.67
CA TYR A 193 -17.71 -19.94 -15.25
C TYR A 193 -18.90 -20.21 -14.32
N SER A 194 -20.11 -19.75 -14.68
CA SER A 194 -21.32 -20.04 -13.88
C SER A 194 -21.78 -21.50 -13.97
N ARG A 195 -21.37 -22.25 -15.01
CA ARG A 195 -21.70 -23.68 -15.14
C ARG A 195 -20.78 -24.62 -14.38
N SER A 196 -19.52 -24.26 -14.09
CA SER A 196 -18.62 -25.14 -13.34
C SER A 196 -18.77 -25.03 -11.81
N HIS A 197 -19.48 -24.00 -11.34
CA HIS A 197 -19.60 -23.67 -9.92
C HIS A 197 -21.06 -23.53 -9.45
N SER A 198 -21.96 -24.38 -9.96
CA SER A 198 -23.37 -24.43 -9.52
C SER A 198 -23.57 -25.00 -8.11
N ASN A 199 -22.51 -25.44 -7.42
CA ASN A 199 -22.59 -26.14 -6.13
C ASN A 199 -22.14 -25.28 -4.93
N TRP A 200 -21.77 -24.01 -5.13
CA TRP A 200 -21.47 -23.12 -4.00
C TRP A 200 -22.77 -22.51 -3.48
N THR A 201 -23.43 -23.22 -2.56
CA THR A 201 -24.53 -22.67 -1.78
C THR A 201 -23.99 -21.75 -0.69
N LEU A 202 -24.76 -20.71 -0.33
CA LEU A 202 -24.45 -19.70 0.69
C LEU A 202 -24.02 -20.30 2.06
N ASP A 203 -24.42 -21.54 2.36
CA ASP A 203 -24.04 -22.25 3.58
C ASP A 203 -22.54 -22.64 3.65
N SER A 204 -21.89 -22.86 2.50
CA SER A 204 -20.44 -23.15 2.49
C SER A 204 -19.61 -21.90 2.85
N CYS A 205 -20.08 -20.70 2.46
CA CYS A 205 -19.42 -19.45 2.81
C CYS A 205 -19.54 -19.12 4.31
N ALA A 206 -20.67 -19.45 4.94
CA ALA A 206 -20.87 -19.25 6.38
C ALA A 206 -19.99 -20.18 7.23
N THR A 207 -19.73 -21.40 6.74
CA THR A 207 -18.94 -22.40 7.47
C THR A 207 -17.44 -22.09 7.45
N GLU A 208 -16.94 -21.41 6.41
CA GLU A 208 -15.52 -21.05 6.28
C GLU A 208 -15.17 -19.79 7.08
N VAL A 209 -16.11 -18.85 7.23
CA VAL A 209 -15.95 -17.66 8.10
C VAL A 209 -15.98 -18.03 9.58
N ALA A 210 -16.69 -19.10 9.97
CA ALA A 210 -16.72 -19.60 11.34
C ALA A 210 -15.43 -20.36 11.78
N ARG A 211 -14.48 -20.57 10.86
CA ARG A 211 -13.17 -21.20 11.16
C ARG A 211 -12.01 -20.20 11.36
N PHE A 212 -12.28 -18.91 11.27
CA PHE A 212 -11.36 -17.84 11.68
C PHE A 212 -11.79 -17.23 13.02
#